data_AF-M5FTV9-F1
#
_entry.id   AF-M5FTV9-F1
#
_cell.length_a   1.000
_cell.length_b   1.000
_cell.length_c   1.000
_cell.angle_alpha   90.00
_cell.angle_beta   90.00
_cell.angle_gamma   90.00
#
_symmetry.space_group_name_H-M   'P 1'
#
loop_
_entity.id
_entity.type
_entity.pdbx_description
1 polymer ?
#
loop_
_entity_poly.entity_id
_entity_poly.type
_entity_poly.pdbx_seq_one_letter_code
_entity_poly.pdbx_strand_id
1 'polypeptide(L)'
;MDPATFEFTAGPLIGKTIRAELTEMQSPDINRKTSTPMDRIERRPLDPPPVVRLRLFEIEHEGKSQERVSELNPGASFAFSGFVCHIDLFPVKEPAGFIGPKPMKQWADEQYELQELIQRLSAEESEFERKKFTDKLFGCTVVNAVQIKDLQNNPCSVFVFGDISVRTEGHFVLRYRCFDIFSSIRSKDVIPICAETWSKPFVVVGTKEFPGLKASTPLTRVYFCRIMRENNKG
;
A
#
# COMPACT_ATOMS: atom_id res chain seq x y z
N MET A 1 -16.33 -2.85 4.35
CA MET A 1 -16.82 -4.02 3.61
C MET A 1 -16.18 -5.24 4.23
N ASP A 2 -16.93 -6.34 4.35
CA ASP A 2 -16.32 -7.61 4.71
C ASP A 2 -15.31 -8.02 3.62
N PRO A 3 -14.12 -8.50 3.98
CA PRO A 3 -13.09 -8.84 3.01
C PRO A 3 -13.58 -9.98 2.11
N ALA A 4 -13.53 -9.75 0.79
CA ALA A 4 -14.00 -10.70 -0.21
C ALA A 4 -13.18 -12.00 -0.21
N THR A 5 -13.85 -13.09 -0.55
CA THR A 5 -13.30 -14.43 -0.65
C THR A 5 -13.27 -14.88 -2.11
N PHE A 6 -12.23 -15.62 -2.47
CA PHE A 6 -11.94 -15.94 -3.85
C PHE A 6 -11.59 -17.42 -3.99
N GLU A 7 -12.29 -18.12 -4.87
CA GLU A 7 -11.95 -19.50 -5.25
C GLU A 7 -10.90 -19.49 -6.37
N PHE A 8 -9.75 -20.09 -6.10
CA PHE A 8 -8.63 -20.16 -7.05
C PHE A 8 -8.77 -21.39 -7.95
N THR A 9 -8.78 -21.17 -9.26
CA THR A 9 -8.97 -22.22 -10.28
C THR A 9 -7.69 -22.59 -11.03
N ALA A 10 -6.63 -21.78 -10.90
CA ALA A 10 -5.29 -22.07 -11.38
C ALA A 10 -4.24 -21.36 -10.51
N GLY A 11 -2.98 -21.78 -10.62
CA GLY A 11 -1.85 -21.19 -9.90
C GLY A 11 -1.53 -21.88 -8.57
N PRO A 12 -0.66 -21.27 -7.74
CA PRO A 12 -0.14 -21.91 -6.52
C PRO A 12 -1.19 -22.20 -5.44
N LEU A 13 -2.35 -21.55 -5.52
CA LEU A 13 -3.46 -21.66 -4.56
C LEU A 13 -4.65 -22.44 -5.14
N ILE A 14 -4.48 -23.14 -6.26
CA ILE A 14 -5.55 -23.88 -6.95
C ILE A 14 -6.38 -24.76 -5.99
N GLY A 15 -7.70 -24.70 -6.14
CA GLY A 15 -8.67 -25.45 -5.35
C GLY A 15 -8.95 -24.86 -3.96
N LYS A 16 -8.24 -23.81 -3.54
CA LYS A 16 -8.46 -23.14 -2.25
C LYS A 16 -9.42 -21.96 -2.39
N THR A 17 -10.19 -21.73 -1.34
CA THR A 17 -10.93 -20.47 -1.15
C THR A 17 -10.12 -19.58 -0.23
N ILE A 18 -9.64 -18.45 -0.74
CA ILE A 18 -8.71 -17.57 -0.04
C ILE A 18 -9.35 -16.21 0.18
N ARG A 19 -9.17 -15.70 1.39
CA ARG A 19 -9.45 -14.31 1.77
C ARG A 19 -8.13 -13.59 1.99
N ALA A 20 -7.89 -12.54 1.23
CA ALA A 20 -6.73 -11.69 1.45
C ALA A 20 -7.09 -10.54 2.40
N GLU A 21 -6.12 -10.13 3.23
CA GLU A 21 -6.21 -8.93 4.05
C GLU A 21 -4.94 -8.10 3.91
N LEU A 22 -5.11 -6.78 3.88
CA LEU A 22 -4.03 -5.80 3.93
C LEU A 22 -4.07 -5.02 5.23
N THR A 23 -2.90 -4.81 5.84
CA THR A 23 -2.76 -3.94 7.02
C THR A 23 -1.53 -3.07 6.89
N GLU A 24 -1.70 -1.76 7.01
CA GLU A 24 -0.56 -0.83 7.01
C GLU A 24 0.30 -1.05 8.28
N MET A 25 1.56 -1.42 8.07
CA MET A 25 2.55 -1.57 9.14
C MET A 25 3.35 -0.28 9.36
N GLN A 26 3.55 0.49 8.29
CA GLN A 26 4.31 1.73 8.30
C GLN A 26 3.69 2.69 7.29
N SER A 27 3.35 3.88 7.77
CA SER A 27 2.79 4.96 6.97
C SER A 27 3.84 6.06 6.78
N PRO A 28 3.83 6.79 5.65
CA PRO A 28 4.62 8.00 5.50
C PRO A 28 4.13 9.10 6.47
N ASP A 29 5.03 9.96 6.92
CA ASP A 29 4.72 11.03 7.88
C ASP A 29 4.67 12.41 7.18
N ILE A 30 5.81 13.11 7.17
CA ILE A 30 6.00 14.43 6.59
C ILE A 30 7.05 14.28 5.52
N ASN A 31 6.73 14.69 4.30
CA ASN A 31 7.63 14.58 3.17
C ASN A 31 7.89 15.92 2.50
N ARG A 32 9.04 16.00 1.84
CA ARG A 32 9.37 17.11 0.96
C ARG A 32 8.95 16.76 -0.46
N LYS A 33 8.32 17.70 -1.16
CA LYS A 33 8.01 17.52 -2.59
C LYS A 33 9.30 17.28 -3.39
N THR A 34 9.17 16.52 -4.47
CA THR A 34 10.22 16.40 -5.49
C THR A 34 10.04 17.50 -6.54
N SER A 35 11.01 18.41 -6.65
CA SER A 35 10.96 19.56 -7.58
C SER A 35 11.15 19.16 -9.05
N THR A 36 12.03 18.19 -9.32
CA THR A 36 12.43 17.82 -10.68
C THR A 36 12.57 16.30 -10.78
N PRO A 37 11.69 15.60 -11.55
CA PRO A 37 11.74 14.14 -11.66
C PRO A 37 12.93 13.63 -12.50
N MET A 38 13.62 14.51 -13.22
CA MET A 38 14.66 14.13 -14.19
C MET A 38 15.99 13.73 -13.51
N ASP A 39 16.30 14.28 -12.35
CA ASP A 39 17.52 13.93 -11.60
C ASP A 39 17.20 12.97 -10.46
N ARG A 40 17.69 11.72 -10.57
CA ARG A 40 17.62 10.72 -9.49
C ARG A 40 18.16 11.24 -8.15
N ILE A 41 19.07 12.21 -8.20
CA ILE A 41 19.73 12.84 -7.05
C ILE A 41 18.76 13.70 -6.22
N GLU A 42 17.75 14.31 -6.86
CA GLU A 42 16.79 15.18 -6.17
C GLU A 42 15.52 14.44 -5.71
N ARG A 43 15.38 13.15 -6.05
CA ARG A 43 14.25 12.34 -5.58
C ARG A 43 14.22 12.29 -4.05
N ARG A 44 13.05 12.57 -3.50
CA ARG A 44 12.78 12.46 -2.06
C ARG A 44 11.68 11.43 -1.87
N PRO A 45 12.03 10.13 -1.74
CA PRO A 45 11.04 9.12 -1.51
C PRO A 45 10.28 9.39 -0.20
N LEU A 46 9.06 8.85 -0.13
CA LEU A 46 8.23 8.88 1.07
C LEU A 46 9.00 8.30 2.25
N ASP A 47 9.03 9.05 3.35
CA ASP A 47 9.77 8.72 4.56
C ASP A 47 8.85 8.78 5.80
N PRO A 48 8.80 7.71 6.61
CA PRO A 48 9.37 6.39 6.32
C PRO A 48 8.65 5.71 5.13
N PRO A 49 9.28 4.77 4.42
CA PRO A 49 8.68 4.15 3.23
C PRO A 49 7.39 3.40 3.61
N PRO A 50 6.30 3.51 2.84
CA PRO A 50 5.09 2.76 3.13
C PRO A 50 5.32 1.24 3.12
N VAL A 51 4.86 0.55 4.16
CA VAL A 51 4.92 -0.92 4.26
C VAL A 51 3.55 -1.47 4.63
N VAL A 52 3.07 -2.41 3.82
CA VAL A 52 1.74 -3.03 4.01
C VAL A 52 1.89 -4.53 4.12
N ARG A 53 1.35 -5.11 5.19
CA ARG A 53 1.31 -6.56 5.39
C ARG A 53 0.22 -7.19 4.56
N LEU A 54 0.55 -8.28 3.87
CA LEU A 54 -0.41 -9.19 3.26
C LEU A 54 -0.59 -10.41 4.16
N ARG A 55 -1.85 -10.73 4.47
CA ARG A 55 -2.25 -12.00 5.11
C ARG A 55 -3.23 -12.71 4.19
N LEU A 56 -3.06 -14.02 4.08
CA LEU A 56 -3.95 -14.88 3.30
C LEU A 56 -4.57 -15.89 4.25
N PHE A 57 -5.89 -16.03 4.20
CA PHE A 57 -6.64 -16.97 5.00
C PHE A 57 -7.32 -17.98 4.09
N GLU A 58 -7.05 -19.25 4.30
CA GLU A 58 -7.81 -20.32 3.67
C GLU A 58 -9.10 -20.56 4.44
N ILE A 59 -10.21 -20.56 3.71
CA ILE A 59 -11.54 -20.80 4.23
C ILE A 59 -12.01 -22.16 3.72
N GLU A 60 -12.19 -23.09 4.65
CA GLU A 60 -12.80 -24.39 4.38
C GLU A 60 -14.28 -24.33 4.76
N HIS A 61 -15.14 -24.94 3.94
CA HIS A 61 -16.58 -25.01 4.20
C HIS A 61 -17.27 -23.64 4.40
N GLU A 62 -16.89 -22.64 3.61
CA GLU A 62 -17.47 -21.30 3.65
C GLU A 62 -19.02 -21.31 3.68
N GLY A 63 -19.59 -20.56 4.61
CA GLY A 63 -21.05 -20.42 4.78
C GLY A 63 -21.74 -21.64 5.40
N LYS A 64 -20.99 -22.64 5.89
CA LYS A 64 -21.54 -23.84 6.56
C LYS A 64 -21.25 -23.83 8.05
N SER A 65 -21.95 -24.67 8.81
CA SER A 65 -21.76 -24.81 10.27
C SER A 65 -20.36 -25.26 10.70
N GLN A 66 -19.57 -25.80 9.78
CA GLN A 66 -18.19 -26.27 10.00
C GLN A 66 -17.15 -25.38 9.32
N GLU A 67 -17.48 -24.11 9.06
CA GLU A 67 -16.52 -23.16 8.49
C GLU A 67 -15.24 -23.11 9.34
N ARG A 68 -14.09 -23.23 8.67
CA ARG A 68 -12.77 -23.15 9.30
C ARG A 68 -11.94 -22.12 8.55
N VAL A 69 -11.34 -21.22 9.31
CA VAL A 69 -10.45 -20.18 8.78
C VAL A 69 -9.05 -20.43 9.31
N SER A 70 -8.07 -20.56 8.42
CA SER A 70 -6.67 -20.75 8.79
C SER A 70 -5.76 -19.78 8.04
N GLU A 71 -4.85 -19.10 8.75
CA GLU A 71 -3.88 -18.21 8.12
C GLU A 71 -2.79 -19.04 7.45
N LEU A 72 -2.51 -18.75 6.18
CA LEU A 72 -1.40 -19.38 5.47
C LEU A 72 -0.07 -18.90 6.05
N ASN A 73 0.85 -19.85 6.25
CA ASN A 73 2.17 -19.56 6.76
C ASN A 73 2.94 -18.62 5.80
N PRO A 74 3.37 -17.42 6.23
CA PRO A 74 4.13 -16.50 5.38
C PRO A 74 5.47 -17.07 4.87
N GLY A 75 6.01 -18.10 5.54
CA GLY A 75 7.20 -18.82 5.08
C GLY A 75 6.98 -19.67 3.82
N ALA A 76 5.72 -19.98 3.47
CA ALA A 76 5.37 -20.66 2.23
C ALA A 76 5.40 -19.68 1.03
N SER A 77 6.60 -19.23 0.66
CA SER A 77 6.84 -18.16 -0.32
C SER A 77 6.07 -18.34 -1.65
N PHE A 78 5.86 -19.58 -2.10
CA PHE A 78 5.11 -19.88 -3.33
C PHE A 78 3.65 -19.40 -3.30
N ALA A 79 3.01 -19.34 -2.13
CA ALA A 79 1.62 -18.89 -1.98
C ALA A 79 1.47 -17.38 -2.17
N PHE A 80 2.56 -16.62 -2.07
CA PHE A 80 2.56 -15.16 -2.11
C PHE A 80 3.23 -14.58 -3.36
N SER A 81 3.91 -15.40 -4.17
CA SER A 81 4.74 -14.96 -5.29
C SER A 81 3.98 -14.26 -6.42
N GLY A 82 2.70 -14.60 -6.60
CA GLY A 82 1.82 -13.97 -7.59
C GLY A 82 1.21 -12.64 -7.15
N PHE A 83 1.35 -12.27 -5.87
CA PHE A 83 0.72 -11.07 -5.35
C PHE A 83 1.54 -9.82 -5.65
N VAL A 84 0.88 -8.85 -6.26
CA VAL A 84 1.38 -7.48 -6.46
C VAL A 84 0.45 -6.49 -5.77
N CYS A 85 0.98 -5.33 -5.39
CA CYS A 85 0.21 -4.24 -4.79
C CYS A 85 0.41 -2.97 -5.60
N HIS A 86 -0.69 -2.36 -6.01
CA HIS A 86 -0.73 -1.04 -6.64
C HIS A 86 -1.12 0.01 -5.62
N ILE A 87 -0.48 1.18 -5.68
CA ILE A 87 -0.88 2.35 -4.88
C ILE A 87 -1.53 3.43 -5.73
N ASP A 88 -2.62 3.98 -5.20
CA ASP A 88 -3.20 5.23 -5.68
C ASP A 88 -3.00 6.34 -4.64
N LEU A 89 -2.83 7.57 -5.12
CA LEU A 89 -2.71 8.75 -4.26
C LEU A 89 -4.02 9.54 -4.31
N PHE A 90 -4.57 9.90 -3.16
CA PHE A 90 -5.74 10.77 -3.09
C PHE A 90 -5.46 12.03 -2.26
N PRO A 91 -5.86 13.21 -2.74
CA PRO A 91 -5.83 14.43 -1.93
C PRO A 91 -6.93 14.35 -0.86
N VAL A 92 -6.61 14.80 0.35
CA VAL A 92 -7.56 14.92 1.46
C VAL A 92 -7.50 16.31 2.07
N LYS A 93 -8.55 16.67 2.82
CA LYS A 93 -8.50 17.86 3.67
C LYS A 93 -7.40 17.73 4.72
N GLU A 94 -6.93 18.87 5.22
CA GLU A 94 -6.08 18.90 6.40
C GLU A 94 -6.82 18.19 7.55
N PRO A 95 -6.29 17.07 8.10
CA PRO A 95 -6.95 16.35 9.17
C PRO A 95 -7.16 17.26 10.38
N ALA A 96 -8.33 17.12 11.02
CA ALA A 96 -8.65 17.89 12.21
C ALA A 96 -7.57 17.73 13.30
N GLY A 97 -7.05 18.84 13.79
CA GLY A 97 -6.00 18.84 14.83
C GLY A 97 -4.60 18.53 14.32
N PHE A 98 -4.35 18.59 13.01
CA PHE A 98 -2.99 18.47 12.46
C PHE A 98 -2.06 19.56 13.02
N ILE A 99 -0.95 19.15 13.62
CA ILE A 99 0.11 20.03 14.12
C ILE A 99 1.38 19.72 13.33
N GLY A 100 1.74 20.58 12.38
CA GLY A 100 2.91 20.39 11.54
C GLY A 100 3.06 21.46 10.46
N PRO A 101 4.09 21.32 9.60
CA PRO A 101 4.31 22.24 8.50
C PRO A 101 3.16 22.15 7.50
N LYS A 102 2.67 23.31 7.04
CA LYS A 102 1.56 23.40 6.09
C LYS A 102 2.08 23.51 4.65
N PRO A 103 1.44 22.85 3.68
CA PRO A 103 1.74 23.06 2.27
C PRO A 103 1.38 24.50 1.86
N MET A 104 2.20 25.14 1.03
CA MET A 104 1.95 26.51 0.56
C MET A 104 0.86 26.57 -0.51
N LYS A 105 0.62 25.46 -1.23
CA LYS A 105 -0.40 25.37 -2.28
C LYS A 105 -1.29 24.15 -2.04
N GLN A 106 -2.60 24.35 -2.08
CA GLN A 106 -3.61 23.30 -2.20
C GLN A 106 -4.03 23.21 -3.67
N TRP A 107 -4.05 21.99 -4.22
CA TRP A 107 -4.15 21.75 -5.68
C TRP A 107 -5.50 21.17 -6.10
N ALA A 108 -6.44 21.01 -5.17
CA ALA A 108 -7.78 20.49 -5.43
C ALA A 108 -8.82 21.43 -4.82
N ASP A 109 -9.77 21.89 -5.63
CA ASP A 109 -10.89 22.72 -5.19
C ASP A 109 -11.86 21.92 -4.28
N GLU A 110 -11.97 20.62 -4.55
CA GLU A 110 -12.72 19.66 -3.73
C GLU A 110 -11.77 18.70 -3.02
N GLN A 111 -11.63 18.90 -1.71
CA GLN A 111 -10.97 17.95 -0.83
C GLN A 111 -12.00 17.33 0.11
N TYR A 112 -11.82 16.05 0.41
CA TYR A 112 -12.72 15.27 1.26
C TYR A 112 -12.00 14.89 2.55
N GLU A 113 -12.76 14.79 3.64
CA GLU A 113 -12.27 14.09 4.83
C GLU A 113 -12.04 12.61 4.49
N LEU A 114 -11.09 11.95 5.13
CA LEU A 114 -10.73 10.56 4.79
C LEU A 114 -11.94 9.60 4.81
N GLN A 115 -12.79 9.70 5.84
CA GLN A 115 -13.94 8.82 5.96
C GLN A 115 -14.98 9.08 4.86
N GLU A 116 -15.18 10.34 4.50
CA GLU A 116 -16.08 10.72 3.40
C GLU A 116 -15.53 10.22 2.05
N LEU A 117 -14.22 10.36 1.83
CA LEU A 117 -13.54 9.85 0.63
C LEU A 117 -13.74 8.34 0.47
N ILE A 118 -13.48 7.56 1.53
CA ILE A 118 -13.60 6.10 1.52
C ILE A 118 -15.06 5.70 1.26
N GLN A 119 -16.01 6.36 1.92
CA GLN A 119 -17.44 6.09 1.74
C GLN A 119 -17.89 6.35 0.30
N ARG A 120 -17.45 7.48 -0.29
CA ARG A 120 -17.81 7.84 -1.67
C ARG A 120 -17.18 6.92 -2.71
N LEU A 121 -15.91 6.55 -2.54
CA LEU A 121 -15.26 5.56 -3.40
C LEU A 121 -15.97 4.21 -3.38
N SER A 122 -16.51 3.82 -2.22
CA SER A 122 -17.30 2.60 -2.07
C SER A 122 -18.67 2.66 -2.77
N ALA A 123 -19.22 3.86 -2.97
CA ALA A 123 -20.55 4.05 -3.57
C ALA A 123 -20.50 4.36 -5.08
N GLU A 124 -19.51 5.16 -5.51
CA GLU A 124 -19.39 5.73 -6.86
C GLU A 124 -17.94 5.65 -7.37
N GLU A 125 -17.37 4.43 -7.35
CA GLU A 125 -15.95 4.18 -7.65
C GLU A 125 -15.48 4.87 -8.95
N SER A 126 -16.24 4.75 -10.04
CA SER A 126 -15.85 5.27 -11.36
C SER A 126 -15.66 6.80 -11.42
N GLU A 127 -16.46 7.58 -10.68
CA GLU A 127 -16.29 9.04 -10.64
C GLU A 127 -15.07 9.40 -9.81
N PHE A 128 -14.97 8.81 -8.61
CA PHE A 128 -13.91 9.16 -7.67
C PHE A 128 -12.53 8.64 -8.08
N GLU A 129 -12.45 7.56 -8.87
CA GLU A 129 -11.20 7.13 -9.51
C GLU A 129 -10.57 8.24 -10.36
N ARG A 130 -11.37 9.16 -10.93
CA ARG A 130 -10.84 10.29 -11.72
C ARG A 130 -10.29 11.41 -10.85
N LYS A 131 -10.64 11.43 -9.55
CA LYS A 131 -10.16 12.42 -8.57
C LYS A 131 -8.81 12.04 -7.95
N LYS A 132 -8.24 10.89 -8.31
CA LYS A 132 -6.93 10.46 -7.81
C LYS A 132 -5.79 11.30 -8.39
N PHE A 133 -4.79 11.51 -7.56
CA PHE A 133 -3.54 12.20 -7.88
C PHE A 133 -2.41 11.20 -8.13
N THR A 134 -2.73 9.96 -8.53
CA THR A 134 -1.73 8.93 -8.83
C THR A 134 -0.75 9.38 -9.92
N ASP A 135 -1.17 10.25 -10.85
CA ASP A 135 -0.26 10.87 -11.84
C ASP A 135 0.82 11.75 -11.19
N LYS A 136 0.59 12.23 -9.97
CA LYS A 136 1.54 13.03 -9.18
C LYS A 136 2.57 12.19 -8.43
N LEU A 137 2.41 10.87 -8.42
CA LEU A 137 3.43 9.95 -7.91
C LEU A 137 4.57 9.79 -8.93
N PHE A 138 5.75 9.52 -8.41
CA PHE A 138 6.93 9.17 -9.21
C PHE A 138 7.68 8.02 -8.56
N GLY A 139 8.22 7.12 -9.39
CA GLY A 139 8.87 5.88 -8.93
C GLY A 139 7.99 4.65 -9.16
N CYS A 140 8.11 3.65 -8.29
CA CYS A 140 7.42 2.37 -8.38
C CYS A 140 6.06 2.41 -7.67
N THR A 141 4.97 2.56 -8.43
CA THR A 141 3.59 2.48 -7.91
C THR A 141 3.06 1.06 -7.78
N VAL A 142 3.80 0.07 -8.30
CA VAL A 142 3.50 -1.35 -8.19
C VAL A 142 4.72 -2.06 -7.61
N VAL A 143 4.50 -2.91 -6.61
CA VAL A 143 5.53 -3.76 -6.02
C VAL A 143 5.00 -5.17 -5.79
N ASN A 144 5.87 -6.17 -5.86
CA ASN A 144 5.53 -7.55 -5.51
C ASN A 144 5.58 -7.77 -3.99
N ALA A 145 4.90 -8.81 -3.53
CA ALA A 145 5.02 -9.26 -2.15
C ALA A 145 6.45 -9.80 -1.89
N VAL A 146 7.00 -9.47 -0.72
CA VAL A 146 8.30 -9.94 -0.23
C VAL A 146 8.18 -10.47 1.19
N GLN A 147 8.90 -11.55 1.49
CA GLN A 147 8.94 -12.09 2.85
C GLN A 147 10.04 -11.42 3.66
N ILE A 148 9.63 -10.77 4.74
CA ILE A 148 10.54 -10.20 5.74
C ILE A 148 10.32 -10.87 7.09
N LYS A 149 11.12 -10.46 8.07
CA LYS A 149 10.82 -10.73 9.47
C LYS A 149 10.30 -9.45 10.09
N ASP A 150 9.22 -9.55 10.86
CA ASP A 150 8.73 -8.42 11.64
C ASP A 150 9.70 -8.08 12.80
N LEU A 151 9.32 -7.09 13.62
CA LEU A 151 10.14 -6.65 14.76
C LEU A 151 10.24 -7.70 15.87
N GLN A 152 9.36 -8.71 15.85
CA GLN A 152 9.36 -9.85 16.74
C GLN A 152 10.06 -11.08 16.12
N ASN A 153 10.74 -10.91 14.98
CA ASN A 153 11.46 -11.94 14.24
C ASN A 153 10.54 -13.04 13.65
N ASN A 154 9.23 -12.78 13.52
CA ASN A 154 8.30 -13.69 12.85
C ASN A 154 8.30 -13.44 11.33
N PRO A 155 8.23 -14.49 10.50
CA PRO A 155 8.06 -14.33 9.06
C PRO A 155 6.73 -13.62 8.75
N CYS A 156 6.76 -12.63 7.86
CA CYS A 156 5.56 -11.99 7.33
C CYS A 156 5.75 -11.64 5.85
N SER A 157 4.64 -11.61 5.11
CA SER A 157 4.59 -11.17 3.71
C SER A 157 4.18 -9.71 3.67
N VAL A 158 4.94 -8.88 2.97
CA VAL A 158 4.71 -7.43 2.90
C VAL A 158 4.91 -6.89 1.50
N PHE A 159 4.29 -5.76 1.23
CA PHE A 159 4.59 -4.86 0.11
C PHE A 159 5.36 -3.66 0.64
N VAL A 160 6.49 -3.32 0.01
CA VAL A 160 7.34 -2.20 0.44
C VAL A 160 7.50 -1.19 -0.68
N PHE A 161 7.05 0.04 -0.43
CA PHE A 161 7.13 1.14 -1.39
C PHE A 161 8.34 2.03 -1.09
N GLY A 162 9.54 1.52 -1.37
CA GLY A 162 10.81 2.22 -1.09
C GLY A 162 11.21 3.29 -2.11
N ASP A 163 10.69 3.23 -3.33
CA ASP A 163 10.95 4.21 -4.41
C ASP A 163 9.64 4.86 -4.84
N ILE A 164 9.01 5.64 -3.95
CA ILE A 164 7.83 6.43 -4.30
C ILE A 164 7.99 7.86 -3.80
N SER A 165 7.76 8.86 -4.64
CA SER A 165 7.84 10.28 -4.30
C SER A 165 6.58 11.02 -4.76
N VAL A 166 6.29 12.17 -4.15
CA VAL A 166 5.17 13.04 -4.55
C VAL A 166 5.72 14.37 -5.08
N ARG A 167 5.28 14.80 -6.26
CA ARG A 167 5.76 16.04 -6.92
C ARG A 167 4.98 17.30 -6.55
N THR A 168 3.91 17.13 -5.79
CA THR A 168 2.99 18.19 -5.37
C THR A 168 2.98 18.36 -3.87
N GLU A 169 2.73 19.57 -3.41
CA GLU A 169 2.42 19.83 -2.00
C GLU A 169 0.95 19.49 -1.72
N GLY A 170 0.62 19.15 -0.48
CA GLY A 170 -0.74 18.83 -0.07
C GLY A 170 -0.82 17.83 1.07
N HIS A 171 -2.05 17.53 1.49
CA HIS A 171 -2.35 16.43 2.40
C HIS A 171 -2.91 15.28 1.58
N PHE A 172 -2.44 14.07 1.86
CA PHE A 172 -2.72 12.91 1.03
C PHE A 172 -2.96 11.66 1.85
N VAL A 173 -3.62 10.70 1.22
CA VAL A 173 -3.65 9.29 1.65
C VAL A 173 -3.28 8.40 0.48
N LEU A 174 -2.68 7.25 0.79
CA LEU A 174 -2.44 6.17 -0.15
C LEU A 174 -3.55 5.14 -0.01
N ARG A 175 -4.03 4.63 -1.15
CA ARG A 175 -4.87 3.45 -1.22
C ARG A 175 -4.03 2.29 -1.76
N TYR A 176 -3.96 1.20 -1.02
CA TYR A 176 -3.21 0.01 -1.38
C TYR A 176 -4.18 -1.05 -1.87
N ARG A 177 -4.00 -1.55 -3.10
CA ARG A 177 -4.83 -2.61 -3.69
C ARG A 177 -3.94 -3.76 -4.13
N CYS A 178 -4.22 -4.97 -3.64
CA CYS A 178 -3.46 -6.15 -4.05
C CYS A 178 -4.23 -7.03 -5.04
N PHE A 179 -3.46 -7.68 -5.90
CA PHE A 179 -3.93 -8.54 -6.98
C PHE A 179 -3.04 -9.76 -7.06
N ASP A 180 -3.58 -10.93 -7.41
CA ASP A 180 -2.78 -12.07 -7.86
C ASP A 180 -2.75 -12.09 -9.39
N ILE A 181 -1.55 -12.03 -9.96
CA ILE A 181 -1.34 -12.01 -11.42
C ILE A 181 -0.84 -13.34 -12.00
N PHE A 182 -0.60 -14.35 -11.16
CA PHE A 182 -0.17 -15.69 -11.58
C PHE A 182 -1.25 -16.76 -11.42
N SER A 183 -2.37 -16.40 -10.82
CA SER A 183 -3.50 -17.30 -10.58
C SER A 183 -4.72 -16.91 -11.41
N SER A 184 -5.57 -17.90 -11.66
CA SER A 184 -6.94 -17.65 -12.12
C SER A 184 -7.88 -17.75 -10.94
N ILE A 185 -8.77 -16.77 -10.80
CA ILE A 185 -9.76 -16.71 -9.73
C ILE A 185 -11.15 -16.80 -10.36
N ARG A 186 -12.07 -17.54 -9.72
CA ARG A 186 -13.48 -17.53 -10.11
C ARG A 186 -14.10 -16.17 -9.76
N SER A 187 -13.98 -15.21 -10.67
CA SER A 187 -14.55 -13.87 -10.57
C SER A 187 -15.20 -13.45 -11.89
N LYS A 188 -16.05 -12.42 -11.84
CA LYS A 188 -16.52 -11.72 -13.05
C LYS A 188 -15.42 -10.83 -13.64
N ASP A 189 -14.51 -10.36 -12.79
CA ASP A 189 -13.37 -9.55 -13.19
C ASP A 189 -12.22 -10.44 -13.67
N VAL A 190 -11.47 -9.97 -14.67
CA VAL A 190 -10.31 -10.69 -15.20
C VAL A 190 -9.19 -10.78 -14.15
N ILE A 191 -8.96 -9.69 -13.42
CA ILE A 191 -8.03 -9.62 -12.28
C ILE A 191 -8.76 -8.87 -11.15
N PRO A 192 -9.41 -9.59 -10.21
CA PRO A 192 -10.13 -8.95 -9.12
C PRO A 192 -9.18 -8.31 -8.11
N ILE A 193 -9.63 -7.26 -7.44
CA ILE A 193 -8.94 -6.71 -6.26
C ILE A 193 -9.09 -7.73 -5.12
N CYS A 194 -7.98 -8.36 -4.73
CA CYS A 194 -8.00 -9.38 -3.68
C CYS A 194 -8.21 -8.77 -2.29
N ALA A 195 -7.60 -7.61 -2.05
CA ALA A 195 -7.81 -6.83 -0.82
C ALA A 195 -7.41 -5.37 -1.03
N GLU A 196 -7.98 -4.49 -0.22
CA GLU A 196 -7.71 -3.07 -0.20
C GLU A 196 -7.49 -2.57 1.24
N THR A 197 -6.59 -1.61 1.42
CA THR A 197 -6.49 -0.84 2.67
C THR A 197 -6.01 0.59 2.39
N TRP A 198 -6.06 1.44 3.42
CA TRP A 198 -5.78 2.86 3.33
C TRP A 198 -4.67 3.27 4.29
N SER A 199 -3.84 4.24 3.89
CA SER A 199 -2.83 4.81 4.77
C SER A 199 -3.45 5.77 5.78
N LYS A 200 -2.68 6.08 6.82
CA LYS A 200 -2.91 7.33 7.56
C LYS A 200 -2.69 8.55 6.65
N PRO A 201 -3.35 9.69 6.92
CA PRO A 201 -3.05 10.94 6.25
C PRO A 201 -1.60 11.37 6.49
N PHE A 202 -0.96 11.85 5.45
CA PHE A 202 0.41 12.37 5.47
C PHE A 202 0.47 13.70 4.71
N VAL A 203 1.52 14.49 4.96
CA VAL A 203 1.67 15.81 4.35
C VAL A 203 2.93 15.88 3.49
N VAL A 204 2.81 16.52 2.34
CA VAL A 204 3.94 16.86 1.47
C VAL A 204 4.07 18.38 1.42
N VAL A 205 5.24 18.88 1.82
CA VAL A 205 5.53 20.31 1.94
C VAL A 205 6.67 20.75 1.02
N GLY A 206 6.80 22.06 0.84
CA GLY A 206 7.90 22.67 0.11
C GLY A 206 9.25 22.52 0.83
N THR A 207 10.32 22.96 0.17
CA THR A 207 11.69 22.84 0.70
C THR A 207 11.91 23.67 1.96
N LYS A 208 11.24 24.82 2.08
CA LYS A 208 11.45 25.74 3.21
C LYS A 208 10.75 25.26 4.48
N GLU A 209 9.64 24.56 4.31
CA GLU A 209 8.77 24.09 5.38
C GLU A 209 9.15 22.69 5.86
N PHE A 210 10.05 22.00 5.16
CA PHE A 210 10.45 20.65 5.50
C PHE A 210 11.40 20.61 6.71
N PRO A 211 11.02 19.92 7.82
CA PRO A 211 11.80 19.93 9.07
C PRO A 211 13.07 19.06 9.02
N GLY A 212 13.30 18.35 7.91
CA GLY A 212 14.36 17.35 7.78
C GLY A 212 13.84 15.91 7.95
N LEU A 213 14.70 14.95 7.61
CA LEU A 213 14.39 13.53 7.76
C LEU A 213 14.52 13.10 9.21
N LYS A 214 13.61 12.24 9.67
CA LYS A 214 13.71 11.60 10.98
C LYS A 214 14.69 10.42 10.90
N ALA A 215 15.13 9.92 12.04
CA ALA A 215 15.89 8.67 12.08
C ALA A 215 15.05 7.52 11.51
N SER A 216 15.66 6.64 10.71
CA SER A 216 14.95 5.50 10.12
C SER A 216 14.24 4.67 11.17
N THR A 217 13.05 4.17 10.85
CA THR A 217 12.29 3.30 11.76
C THR A 217 12.99 1.93 11.90
N PRO A 218 12.72 1.17 12.98
CA PRO A 218 13.18 -0.21 13.09
C PRO A 218 12.79 -1.08 11.89
N LEU A 219 11.57 -0.93 11.36
CA LEU A 219 11.08 -1.73 10.23
C LEU A 219 11.82 -1.38 8.93
N THR A 220 12.08 -0.08 8.70
CA THR A 220 12.90 0.38 7.58
C THR A 220 14.29 -0.25 7.63
N ARG A 221 14.94 -0.28 8.80
CA ARG A 221 16.25 -0.92 8.97
C ARG A 221 16.22 -2.41 8.61
N VAL A 222 15.22 -3.14 9.07
CA VAL A 222 15.09 -4.58 8.81
C VAL A 222 14.99 -4.87 7.31
N TYR A 223 14.13 -4.15 6.59
CA TYR A 223 13.97 -4.33 5.14
C TYR A 223 15.18 -3.82 4.35
N PHE A 224 15.74 -2.65 4.71
CA PHE A 224 16.89 -2.09 4.01
C PHE A 224 18.11 -3.02 4.09
N CYS A 225 18.34 -3.65 5.27
CA CYS A 225 19.35 -4.69 5.41
C CYS A 225 19.11 -5.90 4.49
N ARG A 226 17.86 -6.18 4.10
CA ARG A 226 17.55 -7.26 3.16
C ARG A 226 17.79 -6.87 1.71
N ILE A 227 17.29 -5.71 1.25
CA ILE A 227 17.56 -5.25 -0.13
C ILE A 227 19.06 -5.16 -0.40
N MET A 228 19.83 -4.58 0.54
CA MET A 228 21.28 -4.44 0.40
C MET A 228 22.00 -5.80 0.33
N ARG A 229 21.41 -6.86 0.90
CA ARG A 229 21.94 -8.24 0.79
C ARG A 229 21.54 -8.92 -0.51
N GLU A 230 20.40 -8.59 -1.09
CA GLU A 230 19.95 -9.12 -2.38
C GLU A 230 20.69 -8.45 -3.55
N ASN A 231 20.98 -7.14 -3.45
CA ASN A 231 21.76 -6.40 -4.46
C ASN A 231 23.27 -6.70 -4.46
N ASN A 232 23.82 -7.28 -3.38
CA ASN A 232 25.24 -7.69 -3.29
C ASN A 232 25.48 -9.15 -3.70
N LYS A 233 24.48 -9.81 -4.30
CA LYS A 233 24.60 -11.17 -4.86
C LYS A 233 24.63 -11.20 -6.39
N GLY A 234 24.80 -10.03 -7.02
CA GLY A 234 24.99 -9.87 -8.47
C GLY A 234 26.44 -9.60 -8.83
#